data_AF-R7JDW3-F1
#
_entry.id   AF-R7JDW3-F1
#
_cell.length_a   1.000
_cell.length_b   1.000
_cell.length_c   1.000
_cell.angle_alpha   90.00
_cell.angle_beta   90.00
_cell.angle_gamma   90.00
#
_symmetry.space_group_name_H-M   'P 1'
#
loop_
_entity.id
_entity.type
_entity.pdbx_description
1 polymer ?
#
loop_
_entity_poly.entity_id
_entity_poly.type
_entity_poly.pdbx_seq_one_letter_code
_entity_poly.pdbx_strand_id
1 'polypeptide(L)'
;MNIKNNIANIVSIARIFVAYAAIALLYEQTTWAYLIAFILTIIAFAMDGLDGYLARKLNQSSQWGSVLDILGDRIVEVSYWTVFAVMGWINILFPLVCVARAFTTDGIRSVALSKGMTAFGEKSMQSTSWGKFICASRFMRISYAVAKVLAFLLLIAVNTPGMELWHGTPILHVITMVFAWAAIIFCVVRAIPVVAESGKLFDN
;
A
#
# COMPACT_ATOMS: atom_id res chain seq x y z
N MET A 1 13.77 -17.27 15.88
CA MET A 1 12.35 -17.66 15.83
C MET A 1 12.06 -18.20 14.45
N ASN A 2 11.58 -19.44 14.34
CA ASN A 2 11.47 -20.14 13.05
C ASN A 2 10.30 -19.56 12.23
N ILE A 3 10.55 -19.12 10.99
CA ILE A 3 9.55 -18.47 10.11
C ILE A 3 8.27 -19.32 9.99
N LYS A 4 8.41 -20.65 10.00
CA LYS A 4 7.32 -21.62 9.88
C LYS A 4 6.31 -21.64 11.04
N ASN A 5 6.66 -21.13 12.22
CA ASN A 5 5.77 -21.17 13.40
C ASN A 5 5.12 -19.81 13.71
N ASN A 6 5.32 -18.81 12.85
CA ASN A 6 4.73 -17.49 13.00
C ASN A 6 3.54 -17.33 12.04
N ILE A 7 2.33 -17.41 12.59
CA ILE A 7 1.09 -17.35 11.81
C ILE A 7 0.95 -15.98 11.15
N ALA A 8 1.34 -14.89 11.84
CA ALA A 8 1.32 -13.55 11.27
C ALA A 8 2.21 -13.46 10.02
N ASN A 9 3.44 -13.97 10.07
CA ASN A 9 4.34 -13.95 8.92
C ASN A 9 3.82 -14.80 7.74
N ILE A 10 3.19 -15.94 8.02
CA ILE A 10 2.57 -16.77 6.98
C ILE A 10 1.45 -16.00 6.30
N VAL A 11 0.61 -15.28 7.05
CA VAL A 11 -0.46 -14.44 6.50
C VAL A 11 0.14 -13.30 5.65
N SER A 12 1.19 -12.62 6.12
CA SER A 12 1.88 -11.56 5.36
C SER A 12 2.53 -12.04 4.07
N ILE A 13 2.96 -13.31 3.99
CA ILE A 13 3.48 -13.89 2.75
C ILE A 13 2.33 -14.33 1.85
N ALA A 14 1.33 -15.02 2.40
CA ALA A 14 0.19 -15.52 1.66
C ALA A 14 -0.60 -14.40 0.97
N ARG A 15 -0.74 -13.23 1.61
CA ARG A 15 -1.43 -12.07 1.00
C ARG A 15 -0.80 -11.63 -0.32
N ILE A 16 0.53 -11.75 -0.45
CA ILE A 16 1.25 -11.39 -1.69
C ILE A 16 0.82 -12.35 -2.81
N PHE A 17 0.81 -13.66 -2.53
CA PHE A 17 0.34 -14.65 -3.50
C PHE A 17 -1.13 -14.47 -3.88
N VAL A 18 -1.99 -14.15 -2.91
CA VAL A 18 -3.42 -13.85 -3.17
C VAL A 18 -3.56 -12.62 -4.07
N ALA A 19 -2.79 -11.56 -3.82
CA ALA A 19 -2.77 -10.37 -4.67
C ALA A 19 -2.28 -10.66 -6.09
N TYR A 20 -1.24 -11.48 -6.26
CA TYR A 20 -0.75 -11.88 -7.58
C TYR A 20 -1.73 -12.78 -8.32
N ALA A 21 -2.43 -13.67 -7.62
CA ALA A 21 -3.51 -14.46 -8.21
C ALA A 21 -4.66 -13.57 -8.72
N ALA A 22 -5.05 -12.55 -7.93
CA ALA A 22 -6.03 -11.56 -8.37
C ALA A 22 -5.55 -10.81 -9.63
N ILE A 23 -4.30 -10.33 -9.63
CA ILE A 23 -3.68 -9.67 -10.79
C ILE A 23 -3.66 -10.57 -12.02
N ALA A 24 -3.31 -11.85 -11.88
CA ALA A 24 -3.26 -12.80 -12.99
C ALA A 24 -4.64 -12.96 -13.64
N LEU A 25 -5.70 -13.04 -12.84
CA LEU A 25 -7.08 -13.15 -13.33
C LEU A 25 -7.54 -11.92 -14.13
N LEU A 26 -6.97 -10.73 -13.89
CA LEU A 26 -7.30 -9.54 -14.68
C LEU A 26 -6.89 -9.67 -16.16
N TYR A 27 -5.94 -10.56 -16.48
CA TYR A 27 -5.53 -10.81 -17.87
C TYR A 27 -6.47 -11.73 -18.64
N GLU A 28 -7.34 -12.48 -17.97
CA GLU A 28 -8.34 -13.35 -18.61
C GLU A 28 -9.45 -12.54 -19.31
N GLN A 29 -9.63 -11.26 -18.93
CA GLN A 29 -10.61 -10.34 -19.53
C GLN A 29 -12.04 -10.90 -19.60
N THR A 30 -12.41 -11.76 -18.65
CA THR A 30 -13.78 -12.26 -18.48
C THR A 30 -14.41 -11.66 -17.23
N THR A 31 -15.74 -11.44 -17.26
CA THR A 31 -16.50 -10.93 -16.11
C THR A 31 -16.27 -11.76 -14.85
N TRP A 32 -16.29 -13.10 -14.97
CA TRP A 32 -16.06 -13.99 -13.83
C TRP A 32 -14.66 -13.86 -13.25
N ALA A 33 -13.63 -13.76 -14.09
CA ALA A 33 -12.26 -13.58 -13.61
C ALA A 33 -12.09 -12.24 -12.87
N TYR A 34 -12.73 -11.17 -13.34
CA TYR A 34 -12.68 -9.84 -12.69
C TYR A 34 -13.43 -9.83 -11.36
N LEU A 35 -14.58 -10.51 -11.27
CA LEU A 35 -15.30 -10.68 -10.00
C LEU A 35 -14.47 -11.45 -8.98
N ILE A 36 -13.80 -12.54 -9.40
CA ILE A 36 -12.91 -13.30 -8.52
C ILE A 36 -11.71 -12.43 -8.12
N ALA A 37 -11.10 -11.71 -9.07
CA ALA A 37 -10.00 -10.78 -8.79
C ALA A 37 -10.40 -9.70 -7.78
N PHE A 38 -11.60 -9.13 -7.92
CA PHE A 38 -12.16 -8.15 -6.98
C PHE A 38 -12.26 -8.74 -5.57
N ILE A 39 -12.83 -9.94 -5.42
CA ILE A 39 -12.96 -10.64 -4.14
C ILE A 39 -11.58 -10.97 -3.54
N LEU A 40 -10.66 -11.50 -4.34
CA LEU A 40 -9.29 -11.81 -3.89
C LEU A 40 -8.54 -10.54 -3.50
N THR A 41 -8.77 -9.41 -4.17
CA THR A 41 -8.22 -8.10 -3.78
C THR A 41 -8.71 -7.71 -2.38
N ILE A 42 -10.01 -7.83 -2.10
CA ILE A 42 -10.56 -7.58 -0.75
C ILE A 42 -9.88 -8.47 0.27
N ILE A 43 -9.75 -9.77 -0.03
CA ILE A 43 -9.11 -10.74 0.87
C ILE A 43 -7.65 -10.36 1.14
N ALA A 44 -6.88 -10.00 0.11
CA ALA A 44 -5.47 -9.62 0.25
C ALA A 44 -5.29 -8.40 1.18
N PHE A 45 -6.13 -7.37 1.04
CA PHE A 45 -6.07 -6.20 1.93
C PHE A 45 -6.63 -6.47 3.33
N ALA A 46 -7.60 -7.38 3.47
CA ALA A 46 -8.06 -7.82 4.77
C ALA A 46 -6.97 -8.61 5.52
N MET A 47 -6.17 -9.41 4.79
CA MET A 47 -5.04 -10.16 5.35
C MET A 47 -3.93 -9.26 5.92
N ASP A 48 -3.69 -8.09 5.32
CA ASP A 48 -2.78 -7.07 5.85
C ASP A 48 -3.24 -6.53 7.22
N GLY A 49 -4.53 -6.27 7.39
CA GLY A 49 -5.05 -5.93 8.71
C GLY A 49 -4.98 -7.10 9.72
N LEU A 50 -5.14 -8.33 9.21
CA LEU A 50 -5.19 -9.54 10.02
C LEU A 50 -3.83 -9.95 10.57
N ASP A 51 -2.75 -9.85 9.79
CA ASP A 51 -1.41 -10.23 10.26
C ASP A 51 -0.95 -9.36 11.44
N GLY A 52 -1.20 -8.05 11.40
CA GLY A 52 -0.88 -7.12 12.48
C GLY A 52 -1.77 -7.31 13.71
N TYR A 53 -3.01 -7.78 13.53
CA TYR A 53 -3.86 -8.20 14.65
C TYR A 53 -3.34 -9.49 15.30
N LEU A 54 -3.03 -10.52 14.50
CA LEU A 54 -2.51 -11.80 14.97
C LEU A 54 -1.15 -11.65 15.66
N ALA A 55 -0.26 -10.83 15.12
CA ALA A 55 1.05 -10.55 15.72
C ALA A 55 0.92 -9.99 17.15
N ARG A 56 -0.02 -9.08 17.37
CA ARG A 56 -0.31 -8.49 18.69
C ARG A 56 -1.01 -9.47 19.62
N LYS A 57 -2.01 -10.20 19.10
CA LYS A 57 -2.81 -11.14 19.91
C LYS A 57 -2.00 -12.35 20.36
N LEU A 58 -1.11 -12.86 19.51
CA LEU A 58 -0.31 -14.05 19.75
C LEU A 58 1.08 -13.74 20.32
N ASN A 59 1.41 -12.47 20.59
CA ASN A 59 2.76 -12.02 20.96
C ASN A 59 3.85 -12.53 19.99
N GLN A 60 3.52 -12.55 18.70
CA GLN A 60 4.38 -13.01 17.61
C GLN A 60 5.03 -11.85 16.84
N SER A 61 5.07 -10.66 17.43
CA SER A 61 5.77 -9.50 16.86
C SER A 61 7.27 -9.83 16.73
N SER A 62 7.79 -9.69 15.51
CA SER A 62 9.20 -9.97 15.22
C SER A 62 9.76 -8.95 14.25
N GLN A 63 11.07 -8.67 14.34
CA GLN A 63 11.75 -7.76 13.40
C GLN A 63 11.59 -8.26 11.96
N TRP A 64 11.75 -9.56 11.74
CA TRP A 64 11.50 -10.20 10.44
C TRP A 64 10.07 -9.99 9.94
N GLY A 65 9.06 -10.15 10.80
CA GLY A 65 7.67 -9.89 10.45
C GLY A 65 7.44 -8.44 10.03
N SER A 66 8.03 -7.48 10.75
CA SER A 66 7.91 -6.06 10.38
C SER A 66 8.56 -5.72 9.04
N VAL A 67 9.66 -6.40 8.68
CA VAL A 67 10.29 -6.23 7.37
C VAL A 67 9.42 -6.85 6.27
N LEU A 68 8.89 -8.07 6.50
CA LEU A 68 8.00 -8.74 5.55
C LEU A 68 6.72 -7.93 5.29
N ASP A 69 6.17 -7.30 6.31
CA ASP A 69 4.99 -6.44 6.18
C ASP A 69 5.29 -5.22 5.28
N ILE A 70 6.39 -4.51 5.54
CA ILE A 70 6.80 -3.37 4.70
C ILE A 70 7.07 -3.80 3.26
N LEU A 71 7.77 -4.94 3.06
CA LEU A 71 8.07 -5.46 1.73
C LEU A 71 6.79 -5.90 1.00
N GLY A 72 5.91 -6.64 1.66
CA GLY A 72 4.65 -7.10 1.10
C GLY A 72 3.76 -5.94 0.65
N ASP A 73 3.68 -4.88 1.45
CA ASP A 73 2.98 -3.65 1.11
C ASP A 73 3.49 -3.01 -0.17
N ARG A 74 4.82 -2.91 -0.31
CA ARG A 74 5.45 -2.33 -1.51
C ARG A 74 5.23 -3.19 -2.74
N ILE A 75 5.42 -4.50 -2.60
CA ILE A 75 5.24 -5.46 -3.68
C ILE A 75 3.80 -5.41 -4.20
N VAL A 76 2.82 -5.50 -3.30
CA VAL A 76 1.39 -5.48 -3.68
C VAL A 76 1.01 -4.13 -4.29
N GLU A 77 1.36 -3.02 -3.65
CA GLU A 77 1.02 -1.67 -4.13
C GLU A 77 1.60 -1.39 -5.51
N VAL A 78 2.90 -1.64 -5.72
CA VAL A 78 3.57 -1.38 -6.99
C VAL A 78 3.03 -2.31 -8.09
N SER A 79 2.74 -3.57 -7.77
CA SER A 79 2.22 -4.53 -8.75
C SER A 79 0.85 -4.12 -9.28
N TYR A 80 -0.08 -3.75 -8.40
CA TYR A 80 -1.41 -3.29 -8.82
C TYR A 80 -1.33 -2.02 -9.68
N TRP A 81 -0.62 -0.99 -9.22
CA TRP A 81 -0.48 0.25 -10.00
C TRP A 81 0.18 0.01 -11.37
N THR A 82 1.16 -0.89 -11.44
CA THR A 82 1.84 -1.23 -12.70
C THR A 82 0.89 -1.95 -13.65
N VAL A 83 0.16 -2.96 -13.18
CA VAL A 83 -0.78 -3.72 -14.00
C VAL A 83 -1.90 -2.84 -14.51
N PHE A 84 -2.48 -1.98 -13.66
CA PHE A 84 -3.51 -1.03 -14.08
C PHE A 84 -2.99 -0.04 -15.13
N ALA A 85 -1.73 0.40 -15.03
CA ALA A 85 -1.13 1.25 -16.05
C ALA A 85 -0.88 0.50 -17.36
N VAL A 86 -0.40 -0.75 -17.29
CA VAL A 86 -0.18 -1.62 -18.47
C VAL A 86 -1.49 -1.93 -19.19
N MET A 87 -2.58 -2.12 -18.44
CA MET A 87 -3.93 -2.32 -18.99
C MET A 87 -4.57 -1.02 -19.50
N GLY A 88 -3.91 0.13 -19.34
CA GLY A 88 -4.40 1.43 -19.81
C GLY A 88 -5.47 2.06 -18.94
N TRP A 89 -5.73 1.55 -17.74
CA TRP A 89 -6.78 2.05 -16.85
C TRP A 89 -6.39 3.34 -16.14
N ILE A 90 -5.09 3.56 -15.97
CA ILE A 90 -4.50 4.74 -15.35
C ILE A 90 -3.21 5.12 -16.08
N ASN A 91 -2.72 6.33 -15.82
CA ASN A 91 -1.47 6.80 -16.36
C ASN A 91 -0.25 6.11 -15.70
N ILE A 92 0.82 5.85 -16.46
CA ILE A 92 2.09 5.31 -15.96
C ILE A 92 2.74 6.13 -14.83
N LEU A 93 2.35 7.41 -14.68
CA LEU A 93 2.77 8.26 -13.56
C LEU A 93 2.44 7.66 -12.18
N PHE A 94 1.36 6.90 -12.05
CA PHE A 94 0.92 6.31 -10.78
C PHE A 94 1.96 5.34 -10.19
N PRO A 95 2.34 4.24 -10.89
CA PRO A 95 3.39 3.35 -10.39
C PRO A 95 4.75 4.05 -10.28
N LEU A 96 5.12 4.94 -11.20
CA LEU A 96 6.40 5.66 -11.16
C LEU A 96 6.54 6.51 -9.90
N VAL A 97 5.51 7.29 -9.55
CA VAL A 97 5.51 8.13 -8.34
C VAL A 97 5.53 7.25 -7.09
N CYS A 98 4.74 6.17 -7.05
CA CYS A 98 4.72 5.23 -5.93
C CYS A 98 6.10 4.60 -5.68
N VAL A 99 6.76 4.16 -6.74
CA VAL A 99 8.11 3.57 -6.69
C VAL A 99 9.13 4.61 -6.22
N ALA A 100 9.20 5.77 -6.88
CA ALA A 100 10.15 6.83 -6.52
C ALA A 100 9.99 7.23 -5.05
N ARG A 101 8.74 7.46 -4.62
CA ARG A 101 8.44 7.79 -3.23
C ARG A 101 8.88 6.70 -2.27
N ALA A 102 8.54 5.44 -2.55
CA ALA A 102 8.88 4.31 -1.69
C ALA A 102 10.39 4.22 -1.47
N PHE A 103 11.17 4.19 -2.56
CA PHE A 103 12.63 4.12 -2.50
C PHE A 103 13.24 5.32 -1.75
N THR A 104 12.77 6.54 -2.01
CA THR A 104 13.25 7.73 -1.28
C THR A 104 12.94 7.62 0.22
N THR A 105 11.70 7.31 0.60
CA THR A 105 11.33 7.26 2.02
C THR A 105 12.01 6.11 2.77
N ASP A 106 12.14 4.95 2.13
CA ASP A 106 12.70 3.76 2.75
C ASP A 106 14.23 3.90 2.85
N GLY A 107 14.88 4.49 1.84
CA GLY A 107 16.30 4.84 1.87
C GLY A 107 16.64 5.83 2.99
N ILE A 108 15.94 6.96 3.08
CA ILE A 108 16.18 7.94 4.15
C ILE A 108 15.94 7.32 5.54
N ARG A 109 14.89 6.53 5.70
CA ARG A 109 14.59 5.86 6.99
C ARG A 109 15.64 4.82 7.36
N SER A 110 16.26 4.14 6.39
CA SER A 110 17.37 3.22 6.66
C SER A 110 18.59 3.95 7.23
N VAL A 111 18.91 5.15 6.72
CA VAL A 111 19.97 5.99 7.29
C VAL A 111 19.62 6.43 8.71
N ALA A 112 18.38 6.89 8.94
CA ALA A 112 17.92 7.24 10.28
C ALA A 112 18.07 6.07 11.28
N LEU A 113 17.70 4.85 10.86
CA LEU A 113 17.86 3.63 11.66
C LEU A 113 19.34 3.36 11.97
N SER A 114 20.25 3.55 11.02
CA SER A 114 21.70 3.40 11.25
C SER A 114 22.26 4.39 12.28
N LYS A 115 21.65 5.58 12.41
CA LYS A 115 21.96 6.58 13.43
C LYS A 115 21.25 6.35 14.77
N GLY A 116 20.58 5.21 14.95
CA GLY A 116 19.89 4.85 16.20
C GLY A 116 18.55 5.58 16.42
N MET A 117 18.00 6.22 15.37
CA MET A 117 16.67 6.80 15.42
C MET A 117 15.59 5.74 15.19
N THR A 118 14.49 5.83 15.93
CA THR A 118 13.35 4.90 15.84
C THR A 118 12.21 5.50 15.03
N ALA A 119 11.24 4.67 14.61
CA ALA A 119 10.04 5.16 13.92
C ALA A 119 9.07 5.93 14.86
N PHE A 120 9.17 5.72 16.18
CA PHE A 120 8.32 6.29 17.21
C PHE A 120 9.13 6.58 18.49
N GLY A 121 8.78 7.64 19.22
CA GLY A 121 9.42 8.02 20.51
C GLY A 121 10.26 9.30 20.45
N GLU A 122 11.00 9.60 21.51
CA GLU A 122 11.90 10.78 21.59
C GLU A 122 13.03 10.74 20.55
N LYS A 123 13.42 9.53 20.12
CA LYS A 123 14.40 9.29 19.05
C LYS A 123 13.74 9.16 17.66
N SER A 124 12.51 9.64 17.50
CA SER A 124 11.82 9.68 16.21
C SER A 124 12.56 10.56 15.22
N MET A 125 12.74 10.06 13.99
CA MET A 125 13.23 10.88 12.88
C MET A 125 12.38 12.15 12.67
N GLN A 126 11.06 12.02 12.82
CA GLN A 126 10.13 13.13 12.68
C GLN A 126 10.08 13.91 14.00
N SER A 127 10.59 15.12 13.96
CA SER A 127 10.70 16.05 15.08
C SER A 127 9.55 17.07 15.12
N THR A 128 9.02 17.49 13.96
CA THR A 128 7.93 18.48 13.90
C THR A 128 6.56 17.85 14.15
N SER A 129 5.64 18.63 14.71
CA SER A 129 4.25 18.19 14.97
C SER A 129 3.50 17.85 13.68
N TRP A 130 3.76 18.57 12.59
CA TRP A 130 3.16 18.30 11.28
C TRP A 130 3.73 17.03 10.64
N GLY A 131 5.05 16.80 10.73
CA GLY A 131 5.67 15.56 10.27
C GLY A 131 5.16 14.32 11.01
N LYS A 132 5.02 14.42 12.34
CA LYS A 132 4.39 13.36 13.16
C LYS A 132 2.92 13.14 12.77
N PHE A 133 2.15 14.21 12.53
CA PHE A 133 0.77 14.08 12.10
C PHE A 133 0.65 13.37 10.74
N ILE A 134 1.41 13.81 9.74
CA ILE A 134 1.35 13.25 8.39
C ILE A 134 1.87 11.81 8.33
N CYS A 135 3.00 11.52 8.97
CA CYS A 135 3.65 10.22 8.83
C CYS A 135 3.08 9.17 9.81
N ALA A 136 2.71 9.57 11.04
CA ALA A 136 2.43 8.64 12.13
C ALA A 136 0.97 8.65 12.64
N SER A 137 0.16 9.67 12.33
CA SER A 137 -1.23 9.71 12.84
C SER A 137 -2.07 8.53 12.34
N ARG A 138 -3.00 8.08 13.17
CA ARG A 138 -3.96 7.02 12.79
C ARG A 138 -4.85 7.48 11.64
N PHE A 139 -5.28 8.74 11.67
CA PHE A 139 -6.11 9.35 10.63
C PHE A 139 -5.46 9.28 9.25
N MET A 140 -4.19 9.71 9.12
CA MET A 140 -3.48 9.70 7.84
C MET A 140 -3.19 8.28 7.33
N ARG A 141 -2.93 7.33 8.23
CA ARG A 141 -2.73 5.93 7.84
C ARG A 141 -4.01 5.30 7.32
N ILE A 142 -5.13 5.48 8.03
CA ILE A 142 -6.43 4.91 7.65
C ILE A 142 -6.95 5.56 6.38
N SER A 143 -6.92 6.90 6.26
CA SER A 143 -7.40 7.60 5.07
C SER A 143 -6.64 7.20 3.81
N TYR A 144 -5.30 7.12 3.88
CA TYR A 144 -4.49 6.64 2.76
C TYR A 144 -4.78 5.17 2.42
N ALA A 145 -4.89 4.29 3.42
CA ALA A 145 -5.23 2.89 3.19
C ALA A 145 -6.60 2.74 2.52
N VAL A 146 -7.62 3.43 3.02
CA VAL A 146 -8.97 3.44 2.45
C VAL A 146 -8.97 3.98 1.03
N ALA A 147 -8.31 5.13 0.78
CA ALA A 147 -8.23 5.70 -0.56
C ALA A 147 -7.59 4.73 -1.56
N LYS A 148 -6.49 4.07 -1.16
CA LYS A 148 -5.79 3.08 -2.00
C LYS A 148 -6.65 1.85 -2.27
N VAL A 149 -7.25 1.25 -1.24
CA VAL A 149 -8.08 0.04 -1.39
C VAL A 149 -9.30 0.35 -2.26
N LEU A 150 -9.99 1.47 -2.02
CA LEU A 150 -11.12 1.88 -2.83
C LEU A 150 -10.70 2.15 -4.28
N ALA A 151 -9.56 2.80 -4.52
CA ALA A 151 -9.05 2.99 -5.88
C ALA A 151 -8.87 1.65 -6.61
N PHE A 152 -8.25 0.66 -5.96
CA PHE A 152 -8.01 -0.65 -6.58
C PHE A 152 -9.29 -1.42 -6.86
N LEU A 153 -10.20 -1.46 -5.88
CA LEU A 153 -11.48 -2.14 -6.04
C LEU A 153 -12.35 -1.48 -7.11
N LEU A 154 -12.42 -0.15 -7.11
CA LEU A 154 -13.19 0.60 -8.09
C LEU A 154 -12.60 0.49 -9.50
N LEU A 155 -11.26 0.47 -9.64
CA LEU A 155 -10.59 0.24 -10.93
C LEU A 155 -10.94 -1.14 -11.50
N ILE A 156 -10.92 -2.19 -10.67
CA ILE A 156 -11.30 -3.54 -11.11
C ILE A 156 -12.79 -3.57 -11.48
N ALA A 157 -13.66 -2.99 -10.63
CA ALA A 157 -15.09 -2.97 -10.86
C ALA A 157 -15.42 -2.24 -12.17
N VAL A 158 -15.02 -0.98 -12.31
CA VAL A 158 -15.44 -0.16 -13.47
C VAL A 158 -14.95 -0.72 -14.81
N ASN A 159 -13.79 -1.40 -14.84
CA ASN A 159 -13.26 -2.06 -16.03
C ASN A 159 -13.73 -3.51 -16.21
N THR A 160 -14.67 -3.99 -15.39
CA THR A 160 -15.23 -5.34 -15.53
C THR A 160 -16.04 -5.45 -16.83
N PRO A 161 -15.76 -6.44 -17.70
CA PRO A 161 -16.51 -6.63 -18.94
C PRO A 161 -18.01 -6.72 -18.68
N GLY A 162 -18.80 -5.94 -19.43
CA GLY A 162 -20.25 -5.84 -19.28
C GLY A 162 -20.71 -4.69 -18.39
N MET A 163 -19.84 -4.09 -17.57
CA MET A 163 -20.22 -2.89 -16.80
C MET A 163 -20.44 -1.68 -17.70
N GLU A 164 -19.76 -1.57 -18.85
CA GLU A 164 -19.92 -0.47 -19.82
C GLU A 164 -21.38 -0.20 -20.23
N LEU A 165 -22.23 -1.22 -20.19
CA LEU A 165 -23.66 -1.13 -20.52
C LEU A 165 -24.49 -0.43 -19.43
N TRP A 166 -23.93 -0.25 -18.23
CA TRP A 166 -24.60 0.42 -17.12
C TRP A 166 -24.46 1.93 -17.23
N HIS A 167 -25.59 2.64 -17.26
CA HIS A 167 -25.65 4.10 -17.44
C HIS A 167 -24.86 4.91 -16.41
N GLY A 168 -24.58 4.35 -15.22
CA GLY A 168 -23.78 5.01 -14.18
C GLY A 168 -22.27 4.86 -14.35
N THR A 169 -21.79 4.11 -15.35
CA THR A 169 -20.35 3.89 -15.55
C THR A 169 -19.51 5.15 -15.72
N PRO A 170 -19.95 6.22 -16.43
CA PRO A 170 -19.12 7.41 -16.57
C PRO A 170 -18.87 8.09 -15.22
N ILE A 171 -19.90 8.16 -14.38
CA ILE A 171 -19.80 8.72 -13.02
C ILE A 171 -18.90 7.84 -12.16
N LEU A 172 -19.04 6.52 -12.27
CA LEU A 172 -18.19 5.57 -11.53
C LEU A 172 -16.72 5.70 -11.94
N HIS A 173 -16.41 5.89 -13.23
CA HIS A 173 -15.05 6.17 -13.70
C HIS A 173 -14.48 7.45 -13.08
N VAL A 174 -15.26 8.53 -13.03
CA VAL A 174 -14.83 9.79 -12.40
C VAL A 174 -14.53 9.58 -10.92
N ILE A 175 -15.43 8.92 -10.18
CA ILE A 175 -15.23 8.59 -8.76
C ILE A 175 -13.96 7.75 -8.57
N THR A 176 -13.77 6.74 -9.43
CA THR A 176 -12.59 5.86 -9.42
C THR A 176 -11.30 6.67 -9.58
N MET A 177 -11.26 7.58 -10.56
CA MET A 177 -10.09 8.45 -10.78
C MET A 177 -9.84 9.40 -9.62
N VAL A 178 -10.89 9.94 -8.99
CA VAL A 178 -10.74 10.78 -7.79
C VAL A 178 -10.08 10.01 -6.66
N PHE A 179 -10.50 8.76 -6.39
CA PHE A 179 -9.85 7.92 -5.37
C PHE A 179 -8.42 7.56 -5.75
N ALA A 180 -8.16 7.25 -7.02
CA ALA A 180 -6.82 6.93 -7.49
C ALA A 180 -5.86 8.12 -7.30
N TRP A 181 -6.26 9.31 -7.75
CA TRP A 181 -5.47 10.54 -7.55
C TRP A 181 -5.30 10.88 -6.08
N ALA A 182 -6.35 10.74 -5.26
CA ALA A 182 -6.25 10.94 -3.82
C ALA A 182 -5.22 10.01 -3.18
N ALA A 183 -5.19 8.72 -3.59
CA ALA A 183 -4.20 7.76 -3.09
C ALA A 183 -2.75 8.17 -3.44
N ILE A 184 -2.50 8.64 -4.67
CA ILE A 184 -1.18 9.15 -5.09
C ILE A 184 -0.81 10.45 -4.37
N ILE A 185 -1.76 11.38 -4.21
CA ILE A 185 -1.52 12.62 -3.48
C ILE A 185 -1.15 12.31 -2.02
N PHE A 186 -1.90 11.45 -1.35
CA PHE A 186 -1.56 11.01 0.01
C PHE A 186 -0.19 10.32 0.06
N CYS A 187 0.12 9.48 -0.93
CA CYS A 187 1.43 8.83 -1.08
C CYS A 187 2.57 9.86 -1.11
N VAL A 188 2.44 10.92 -1.91
CA VAL A 188 3.44 12.00 -2.00
C VAL A 188 3.49 12.86 -0.75
N VAL A 189 2.33 13.33 -0.26
CA VAL A 189 2.23 14.17 0.95
C VAL A 189 2.90 13.51 2.14
N ARG A 190 2.75 12.18 2.29
CA ARG A 190 3.37 11.43 3.38
C ARG A 190 4.90 11.30 3.28
N ALA A 191 5.48 11.58 2.13
CA ALA A 191 6.92 11.57 1.91
C ALA A 191 7.58 12.91 2.22
N ILE A 192 6.84 14.02 2.09
CA ILE A 192 7.35 15.38 2.27
C ILE A 192 8.08 15.53 3.62
N PRO A 193 7.50 15.14 4.78
CA PRO A 193 8.20 15.32 6.05
C PRO A 193 9.44 14.43 6.21
N VAL A 194 9.46 13.28 5.53
CA VAL A 194 10.62 12.38 5.54
C VAL A 194 11.80 13.06 4.85
N VAL A 195 11.58 13.70 3.70
CA VAL A 195 12.63 14.41 2.96
C VAL A 195 12.97 15.74 3.63
N ALA A 196 11.97 16.52 4.06
CA ALA A 196 12.20 17.84 4.64
C ALA A 196 13.01 17.78 5.95
N GLU A 197 12.79 16.75 6.77
CA GLU A 197 13.50 16.59 8.04
C GLU A 197 14.77 15.73 7.93
N SER A 198 15.12 15.24 6.73
CA SER A 198 16.31 14.39 6.56
C SER A 198 17.63 15.14 6.68
N GLY A 199 17.66 16.47 6.53
CA GLY A 199 18.91 17.27 6.64
C GLY A 199 19.65 17.01 7.95
N LYS A 200 18.91 16.91 9.06
CA LYS A 200 19.44 16.60 10.40
C LYS A 200 20.14 15.25 10.49
N LEU A 201 19.89 14.35 9.54
CA LEU A 201 20.54 13.05 9.47
C LEU A 201 21.91 13.12 8.79
N PHE A 202 22.25 14.19 8.10
CA PHE A 202 23.50 14.33 7.36
C PHE A 202 24.36 15.49 7.85
N ASP A 203 23.80 16.36 8.69
CA ASP A 203 24.57 17.31 9.48
C ASP A 203 25.41 16.53 10.52
N ASN A 204 26.74 16.60 10.35
CA ASN A 204 27.73 16.05 11.28
C ASN A 204 28.10 17.08 12.35
#